data_AF-A0AAD7HFS5-F1
#
_entry.id   AF-A0AAD7HFS5-F1
#
_cell.length_a   1.000
_cell.length_b   1.000
_cell.length_c   1.000
_cell.angle_alpha   90.00
_cell.angle_beta   90.00
_cell.angle_gamma   90.00
#
_symmetry.space_group_name_H-M   'P 1'
#
loop_
_entity.id
_entity.type
_entity.pdbx_description
1 polymer ?
#
loop_
_entity_poly.entity_id
_entity_poly.type
_entity_poly.pdbx_seq_one_letter_code
_entity_poly.pdbx_strand_id
1 'polypeptide(L)'
;MDADTGVRLSEGVMTMTNGQQYTAPPPGGFPVPQCVESPWRNTTDRNRADWGAQQGSKGWVRVYHAKYSANARDVVAKLLFVIPRLVEAPNVVSSPPTAREDLDERLAAPWNFLISSISEAALLHLTDQCGWFTPTICFMVFPFDMPLPHYIMTLQNFSLPDDIESNKYIARIVKAKLKSIKEASDFLTKHTSPDDPKAAENTFESIDVKSLEISLAGGGTDVIWNVYCTPPASLSFFKFLDWCTYSCFT
;
A
#
# COMPACT_ATOMS: atom_id res chain seq x y z
N MET A 1 17.69 -8.63 -19.02
CA MET A 1 17.98 -7.70 -20.13
C MET A 1 17.60 -6.34 -19.61
N ASP A 2 18.59 -5.60 -19.10
CA ASP A 2 18.36 -4.22 -18.67
C ASP A 2 18.10 -3.38 -19.91
N ALA A 3 16.89 -2.82 -19.99
CA ALA A 3 16.62 -1.75 -20.93
C ALA A 3 17.51 -0.57 -20.52
N ASP A 4 18.20 0.00 -21.51
CA ASP A 4 19.04 1.18 -21.39
C ASP A 4 18.20 2.38 -20.91
N THR A 5 18.07 2.54 -19.58
CA THR A 5 17.24 3.57 -18.95
C THR A 5 17.96 4.92 -18.87
N GLY A 6 19.22 5.02 -19.29
CA GLY A 6 19.99 6.27 -19.25
C GLY A 6 20.25 6.81 -17.83
N VAL A 7 20.06 5.98 -16.80
CA VAL A 7 20.20 6.35 -15.39
C VAL A 7 21.65 6.18 -14.93
N ARG A 8 22.23 7.20 -14.29
CA ARG A 8 23.54 7.10 -13.62
C ARG A 8 23.39 7.06 -12.11
N LEU A 9 24.01 6.06 -11.48
CA LEU A 9 24.07 5.89 -10.04
C LEU A 9 25.47 6.26 -9.54
N SER A 10 25.56 7.21 -8.60
CA SER A 10 26.80 7.56 -7.91
C SER A 10 26.49 7.98 -6.47
N GLU A 11 27.15 7.38 -5.48
CA GLU A 11 27.13 7.81 -4.07
C GLU A 11 25.72 8.15 -3.52
N GLY A 12 24.75 7.25 -3.70
CA GLY A 12 23.38 7.46 -3.19
C GLY A 12 22.55 8.48 -3.99
N VAL A 13 23.05 8.94 -5.13
CA VAL A 13 22.35 9.83 -6.06
C VAL A 13 22.05 9.10 -7.37
N MET A 14 20.81 9.24 -7.84
CA MET A 14 20.34 8.82 -9.13
C MET A 14 20.15 10.05 -10.02
N THR A 15 20.85 10.11 -11.16
CA THR A 15 20.69 11.18 -12.14
C THR A 15 19.88 10.68 -13.33
N MET A 16 18.76 11.34 -13.61
CA MET A 16 17.91 11.07 -14.77
C MET A 16 18.49 11.69 -16.04
N THR A 17 17.99 11.26 -17.21
CA THR A 17 18.40 11.75 -18.53
C THR A 17 18.27 13.27 -18.70
N ASN A 18 17.37 13.89 -17.95
CA ASN A 18 17.13 15.33 -17.95
C ASN A 18 18.02 16.13 -16.97
N GLY A 19 18.97 15.45 -16.31
CA GLY A 19 19.89 16.05 -15.35
C GLY A 19 19.31 16.23 -13.94
N GLN A 20 18.06 15.84 -13.69
CA GLN A 20 17.52 15.85 -12.33
C GLN A 20 18.17 14.78 -11.48
N GLN A 21 18.41 15.13 -10.21
CA GLN A 21 19.05 14.27 -9.24
C GLN A 21 18.06 13.89 -8.14
N TYR A 22 18.04 12.60 -7.83
CA TYR A 22 17.19 12.00 -6.81
C TYR A 22 18.01 11.14 -5.86
N THR A 23 17.45 10.84 -4.70
CA THR A 23 18.00 9.79 -3.84
C THR A 23 17.93 8.46 -4.56
N ALA A 24 19.08 7.80 -4.72
CA ALA A 24 19.11 6.44 -5.26
C ALA A 24 18.40 5.47 -4.29
N PRO A 25 17.71 4.44 -4.81
CA PRO A 25 17.13 3.41 -3.95
C PRO A 25 18.23 2.75 -3.12
N PRO A 26 18.03 2.55 -1.79
CA PRO A 26 18.97 1.78 -0.99
C PRO A 26 18.96 0.30 -1.42
N PRO A 27 19.94 -0.52 -0.98
CA PRO A 27 19.88 -1.96 -1.18
C PRO A 27 18.55 -2.54 -0.67
N GLY A 28 17.77 -3.18 -1.56
CA GLY A 28 16.44 -3.70 -1.25
C GLY A 28 15.26 -2.75 -1.58
N GLY A 29 15.53 -1.54 -2.09
CA GLY A 29 14.52 -0.58 -2.49
C GLY A 29 14.02 0.31 -1.35
N PHE A 30 13.20 1.32 -1.68
CA PHE A 30 12.59 2.16 -0.66
C PHE A 30 11.52 1.38 0.15
N PRO A 31 11.31 1.73 1.43
CA PRO A 31 10.19 1.17 2.20
C PRO A 31 8.86 1.46 1.50
N VAL A 32 8.05 0.42 1.29
CA VAL A 32 6.72 0.56 0.72
C VAL A 32 5.71 0.81 1.86
N PRO A 33 5.07 1.98 1.93
CA PRO A 33 4.04 2.24 2.93
C PRO A 33 2.87 1.30 2.69
N GLN A 34 2.46 0.59 3.73
CA GLN A 34 1.23 -0.18 3.73
C GLN A 34 0.06 0.82 3.80
N CYS A 35 -0.65 1.01 2.69
CA CYS A 35 -1.89 1.78 2.70
C CYS A 35 -2.96 1.01 3.48
N VAL A 36 -3.14 1.33 4.76
CA VAL A 36 -4.11 0.67 5.65
C VAL A 36 -5.58 0.98 5.32
N GLU A 37 -5.84 1.89 4.37
CA GLU A 37 -7.18 2.25 3.93
C GLU A 37 -7.29 2.17 2.41
N SER A 38 -8.45 1.75 1.93
CA SER A 38 -8.75 1.77 0.51
C SER A 38 -8.75 3.22 -0.03
N PRO A 39 -8.05 3.52 -1.15
CA PRO A 39 -8.21 4.77 -1.90
C PRO A 39 -9.63 5.07 -2.35
N TRP A 40 -10.50 4.05 -2.37
CA TRP A 40 -11.90 4.17 -2.68
C TRP A 40 -12.77 4.54 -1.48
N ARG A 41 -12.23 4.53 -0.26
CA ARG A 41 -12.98 4.82 0.97
C ARG A 41 -13.63 6.21 0.85
N ASN A 42 -14.95 6.24 1.10
CA ASN A 42 -15.77 7.47 1.03
C ASN A 42 -15.77 8.18 -0.34
N THR A 43 -15.38 7.49 -1.42
CA THR A 43 -15.46 8.01 -2.80
C THR A 43 -16.77 7.60 -3.46
N THR A 44 -17.44 8.53 -4.17
CA THR A 44 -18.71 8.26 -4.89
C THR A 44 -18.57 7.18 -5.97
N ASP A 45 -19.67 6.48 -6.25
CA ASP A 45 -19.71 5.43 -7.30
C ASP A 45 -19.43 6.01 -8.70
N ARG A 46 -19.84 7.26 -8.93
CA ARG A 46 -19.50 7.98 -10.16
C ARG A 46 -17.99 8.17 -10.29
N ASN A 47 -17.31 8.69 -9.26
CA ASN A 47 -15.85 8.81 -9.28
C ASN A 47 -15.18 7.45 -9.50
N ARG A 48 -15.70 6.37 -8.88
CA ARG A 48 -15.20 5.01 -9.07
C ARG A 48 -15.29 4.56 -10.53
N ALA A 49 -16.45 4.75 -11.16
CA ALA A 49 -16.65 4.41 -12.56
C ALA A 49 -15.76 5.26 -13.48
N ASP A 50 -15.75 6.57 -13.29
CA ASP A 50 -14.97 7.52 -14.10
C ASP A 50 -13.47 7.20 -14.03
N TRP A 51 -12.93 6.97 -12.83
CA TRP A 51 -11.53 6.63 -12.59
C TRP A 51 -11.17 5.23 -13.11
N GLY A 52 -12.07 4.27 -12.96
CA GLY A 52 -11.91 2.93 -13.52
C GLY A 52 -11.81 2.93 -15.04
N ALA A 53 -12.62 3.76 -15.71
CA ALA A 53 -12.69 3.85 -17.16
C ALA A 53 -11.53 4.63 -17.82
N GLN A 54 -10.76 5.42 -17.05
CA GLN A 54 -9.61 6.16 -17.59
C GLN A 54 -8.59 5.20 -18.21
N GLN A 55 -8.22 5.49 -19.46
CA GLN A 55 -7.25 4.72 -20.25
C GLN A 55 -5.82 5.15 -19.92
N GLY A 56 -4.88 4.22 -20.14
CA GLY A 56 -3.45 4.44 -19.88
C GLY A 56 -3.06 4.25 -18.43
N SER A 57 -1.77 4.49 -18.15
CA SER A 57 -1.20 4.33 -16.81
C SER A 57 -1.78 5.37 -15.85
N LYS A 58 -2.13 4.90 -14.65
CA LYS A 58 -2.70 5.72 -13.58
C LYS A 58 -2.24 5.23 -12.21
N GLY A 59 -2.27 6.13 -11.23
CA GLY A 59 -1.79 5.86 -9.88
C GLY A 59 -2.54 6.66 -8.83
N TRP A 60 -2.49 6.19 -7.60
CA TRP A 60 -3.03 6.91 -6.44
C TRP A 60 -2.02 7.90 -5.91
N VAL A 61 -2.50 9.08 -5.50
CA VAL A 61 -1.68 10.07 -4.81
C VAL A 61 -2.32 10.42 -3.47
N ARG A 62 -1.55 10.28 -2.39
CA ARG A 62 -1.95 10.69 -1.04
C ARG A 62 -1.07 11.83 -0.56
N VAL A 63 -1.66 12.98 -0.33
CA VAL A 63 -0.93 14.17 0.14
C VAL A 63 -0.76 14.11 1.66
N TYR A 64 0.46 14.34 2.13
CA TYR A 64 0.79 14.31 3.55
C TYR A 64 0.11 15.46 4.31
N HIS A 65 -0.52 15.17 5.44
CA HIS A 65 -1.30 16.12 6.27
C HIS A 65 -2.39 16.90 5.52
N ALA A 66 -2.82 16.47 4.34
CA ALA A 66 -3.91 17.13 3.65
C ALA A 66 -5.22 16.96 4.45
N LYS A 67 -6.04 18.01 4.48
CA LYS A 67 -7.45 17.96 4.89
C LYS A 67 -8.32 17.85 3.63
N TYR A 68 -9.36 17.04 3.68
CA TYR A 68 -10.28 16.91 2.55
C TYR A 68 -10.96 18.25 2.32
N SER A 69 -11.12 18.61 1.06
CA SER A 69 -11.89 19.76 0.63
C SER A 69 -12.61 19.42 -0.67
N ALA A 70 -13.89 19.75 -0.78
CA ALA A 70 -14.77 19.34 -1.88
C ALA A 70 -14.24 19.74 -3.28
N ASN A 71 -13.44 20.80 -3.36
CA ASN A 71 -12.92 21.32 -4.62
C ASN A 71 -11.43 21.04 -4.83
N ALA A 72 -10.67 20.82 -3.74
CA ALA A 72 -9.23 20.54 -3.68
C ALA A 72 -8.33 21.25 -4.73
N ARG A 73 -8.73 22.43 -5.25
CA ARG A 73 -8.07 23.09 -6.39
C ARG A 73 -6.62 23.40 -6.13
N ASP A 74 -6.30 23.86 -4.93
CA ASP A 74 -4.94 24.18 -4.52
C ASP A 74 -4.05 22.92 -4.54
N VAL A 75 -4.55 21.80 -4.03
CA VAL A 75 -3.83 20.53 -4.05
C VAL A 75 -3.63 20.03 -5.48
N VAL A 76 -4.69 20.06 -6.30
CA VAL A 76 -4.63 19.68 -7.71
C VAL A 76 -3.61 20.55 -8.46
N ALA A 77 -3.64 21.87 -8.27
CA ALA A 77 -2.70 22.79 -8.90
C ALA A 77 -1.24 22.51 -8.48
N LYS A 78 -0.99 22.21 -7.20
CA LYS A 78 0.33 21.82 -6.70
C LYS A 78 0.81 20.50 -7.29
N LEU A 79 -0.06 19.49 -7.39
CA LEU A 79 0.27 18.20 -8.02
C LEU A 79 0.58 18.37 -9.52
N LEU A 80 -0.24 19.12 -10.24
CA LEU A 80 -0.02 19.45 -11.66
C LEU A 80 1.22 20.34 -11.89
N PHE A 81 1.64 21.09 -10.88
CA PHE A 81 2.90 21.80 -10.93
C PHE A 81 4.09 20.85 -10.69
N VAL A 82 4.03 20.00 -9.67
CA VAL A 82 5.20 19.20 -9.27
C VAL A 82 5.40 17.97 -10.15
N ILE A 83 4.38 17.13 -10.34
CA ILE A 83 4.53 15.80 -10.96
C ILE A 83 5.10 15.88 -12.38
N PRO A 84 4.57 16.72 -13.31
CA PRO A 84 5.12 16.84 -14.66
C PRO A 84 6.61 17.16 -14.70
N ARG A 85 7.10 17.93 -13.72
CA ARG A 85 8.51 18.32 -13.64
C ARG A 85 9.38 17.18 -13.15
N LEU A 86 8.88 16.34 -12.23
CA LEU A 86 9.63 15.22 -11.69
C LEU A 86 9.90 14.13 -12.74
N VAL A 87 8.92 13.89 -13.62
CA VAL A 87 8.93 12.71 -14.50
C VAL A 87 8.71 13.03 -15.98
N GLU A 88 8.91 14.30 -16.35
CA GLU A 88 8.81 14.80 -17.73
C GLU A 88 7.48 14.47 -18.42
N ALA A 89 6.39 14.54 -17.67
CA ALA A 89 5.05 14.20 -18.13
C ALA A 89 4.16 15.45 -18.21
N PRO A 90 4.21 16.24 -19.30
CA PRO A 90 3.52 17.54 -19.38
C PRO A 90 1.99 17.43 -19.35
N ASN A 91 1.44 16.26 -19.69
CA ASN A 91 0.00 16.03 -19.84
C ASN A 91 -0.62 15.29 -18.65
N VAL A 92 0.05 15.24 -17.49
CA VAL A 92 -0.50 14.60 -16.30
C VAL A 92 -1.84 15.23 -15.95
N VAL A 93 -2.82 14.39 -15.68
CA VAL A 93 -4.11 14.78 -15.12
C VAL A 93 -4.11 14.42 -13.64
N SER A 94 -4.64 15.30 -12.79
CA SER A 94 -4.88 15.02 -11.37
C SER A 94 -6.37 15.21 -11.07
N SER A 95 -7.03 14.14 -10.67
CA SER A 95 -8.46 14.10 -10.40
C SER A 95 -8.70 14.03 -8.88
N PRO A 96 -9.38 15.03 -8.28
CA PRO A 96 -9.69 15.01 -6.85
C PRO A 96 -10.85 14.05 -6.53
N PRO A 97 -10.87 13.46 -5.32
CA PRO A 97 -11.99 12.62 -4.92
C PRO A 97 -13.24 13.46 -4.62
N THR A 98 -14.41 12.91 -4.92
CA THR A 98 -15.69 13.43 -4.44
C THR A 98 -16.18 12.57 -3.28
N ALA A 99 -16.47 13.19 -2.14
CA ALA A 99 -17.02 12.51 -0.97
C ALA A 99 -18.44 12.03 -1.24
N ARG A 100 -18.81 10.91 -0.61
CA ARG A 100 -20.20 10.47 -0.55
C ARG A 100 -20.98 11.33 0.44
N GLU A 101 -22.17 11.76 0.06
CA GLU A 101 -23.06 12.57 0.91
C GLU A 101 -23.97 11.71 1.79
N ASP A 102 -24.08 10.41 1.49
CA ASP A 102 -24.98 9.46 2.15
C ASP A 102 -24.34 8.71 3.33
N LEU A 103 -23.09 9.03 3.67
CA LEU A 103 -22.36 8.41 4.76
C LEU A 103 -22.34 9.31 6.00
N ASP A 104 -22.58 8.71 7.17
CA ASP A 104 -22.52 9.37 8.48
C ASP A 104 -21.12 10.00 8.72
N GLU A 105 -21.07 11.13 9.44
CA GLU A 105 -19.88 11.97 9.67
C GLU A 105 -18.70 11.22 10.31
N ARG A 106 -18.94 10.00 10.81
CA ARG A 106 -17.96 9.11 11.44
C ARG A 106 -16.98 8.47 10.46
N LEU A 107 -17.22 8.50 9.15
CA LEU A 107 -16.29 7.96 8.16
C LEU A 107 -15.29 9.02 7.69
N ALA A 108 -14.00 8.66 7.72
CA ALA A 108 -12.95 9.54 7.24
C ALA A 108 -13.20 9.98 5.79
N ALA A 109 -12.92 11.25 5.49
CA ALA A 109 -13.08 11.82 4.15
C ALA A 109 -12.18 11.10 3.11
N PRO A 110 -12.48 11.15 1.80
CA PRO A 110 -11.62 10.52 0.82
C PRO A 110 -10.30 11.31 0.68
N TRP A 111 -9.18 10.63 0.88
CA TRP A 111 -7.85 11.26 0.98
C TRP A 111 -6.98 11.11 -0.28
N ASN A 112 -7.44 10.34 -1.26
CA ASN A 112 -6.63 9.91 -2.40
C ASN A 112 -7.08 10.59 -3.69
N PHE A 113 -6.12 11.16 -4.39
CA PHE A 113 -6.26 11.72 -5.73
C PHE A 113 -5.87 10.64 -6.74
N LEU A 114 -6.45 10.70 -7.94
CA LEU A 114 -5.98 9.89 -9.06
C LEU A 114 -5.08 10.75 -9.95
N ILE A 115 -3.89 10.24 -10.27
CA ILE A 115 -3.09 10.75 -11.39
C ILE A 115 -3.23 9.83 -12.60
N SER A 116 -3.31 10.41 -13.79
CA SER A 116 -3.42 9.68 -15.05
C SER A 116 -2.81 10.46 -16.20
N SER A 117 -2.91 9.92 -17.42
CA SER A 117 -2.27 10.48 -18.63
C SER A 117 -0.75 10.64 -18.47
N ILE A 118 -0.15 9.68 -17.76
CA ILE A 118 1.29 9.54 -17.52
C ILE A 118 1.79 8.27 -18.22
N SER A 119 3.07 8.23 -18.62
CA SER A 119 3.65 7.01 -19.18
C SER A 119 3.88 5.96 -18.08
N GLU A 120 3.94 4.69 -18.47
CA GLU A 120 4.21 3.59 -17.53
C GLU A 120 5.56 3.76 -16.83
N ALA A 121 6.61 4.14 -17.57
CA ALA A 121 7.93 4.39 -17.01
C ALA A 121 7.93 5.54 -15.99
N ALA A 122 7.20 6.62 -16.27
CA ALA A 122 7.07 7.74 -15.35
C ALA A 122 6.27 7.38 -14.11
N LEU A 123 5.19 6.60 -14.26
CA LEU A 123 4.44 6.08 -13.11
C LEU A 123 5.30 5.15 -12.26
N LEU A 124 6.04 4.22 -12.87
CA LEU A 124 6.95 3.31 -12.18
C LEU A 124 7.98 4.09 -11.36
N HIS A 125 8.59 5.11 -11.97
CA HIS A 125 9.54 5.98 -11.28
C HIS A 125 8.92 6.69 -10.06
N LEU A 126 7.68 7.19 -10.18
CA LEU A 126 6.95 7.79 -9.06
C LEU A 126 6.67 6.78 -7.94
N THR A 127 6.26 5.56 -8.29
CA THR A 127 5.88 4.51 -7.32
C THR A 127 7.08 3.87 -6.65
N ASP A 128 8.22 3.76 -7.34
CA ASP A 128 9.45 3.17 -6.80
C ASP A 128 10.05 4.03 -5.68
N GLN A 129 10.01 5.36 -5.82
CA GLN A 129 10.40 6.26 -4.73
C GLN A 129 9.34 6.32 -3.63
N CYS A 130 8.08 6.08 -4.00
CA CYS A 130 6.88 6.16 -3.19
C CYS A 130 6.59 7.53 -2.56
N GLY A 131 7.52 8.13 -1.80
CA GLY A 131 7.36 9.41 -1.11
C GLY A 131 8.14 10.56 -1.75
N TRP A 132 7.45 11.67 -1.99
CA TRP A 132 8.00 12.87 -2.64
C TRP A 132 7.83 14.08 -1.75
N PHE A 133 8.95 14.71 -1.39
CA PHE A 133 9.02 15.85 -0.47
C PHE A 133 9.57 17.06 -1.21
N THR A 134 8.70 17.99 -1.58
CA THR A 134 9.09 19.23 -2.25
C THR A 134 8.73 20.44 -1.40
N PRO A 135 9.35 21.62 -1.63
CA PRO A 135 8.93 22.87 -0.97
C PRO A 135 7.45 23.23 -1.23
N THR A 136 6.87 22.72 -2.32
CA THR A 136 5.48 23.02 -2.73
C THR A 136 4.46 22.07 -2.10
N ILE A 137 4.77 20.77 -2.08
CA ILE A 137 3.87 19.71 -1.61
C ILE A 137 4.65 18.44 -1.24
N CYS A 138 4.14 17.74 -0.23
CA CYS A 138 4.61 16.43 0.18
C CYS A 138 3.51 15.39 -0.12
N PHE A 139 3.84 14.33 -0.84
CA PHE A 139 2.86 13.32 -1.23
C PHE A 139 3.49 11.93 -1.42
N MET A 140 2.65 10.92 -1.34
CA MET A 140 2.98 9.54 -1.67
C MET A 140 2.26 9.12 -2.94
N VAL A 141 2.91 8.31 -3.78
CA VAL A 141 2.34 7.73 -5.00
C VAL A 141 2.29 6.22 -4.86
N PHE A 142 1.16 5.64 -5.24
CA PHE A 142 0.95 4.20 -5.25
C PHE A 142 0.43 3.73 -6.61
N PRO A 143 0.73 2.48 -7.03
CA PRO A 143 0.13 1.88 -8.20
C PRO A 143 -1.40 1.90 -8.10
N PHE A 144 -2.10 2.09 -9.21
CA PHE A 144 -3.57 2.01 -9.21
C PHE A 144 -4.05 0.63 -8.78
N ASP A 145 -3.43 -0.40 -9.37
CA ASP A 145 -3.58 -1.80 -8.98
C ASP A 145 -2.51 -2.15 -7.94
N MET A 146 -2.89 -2.04 -6.67
CA MET A 146 -2.00 -2.28 -5.56
C MET A 146 -1.58 -3.76 -5.50
N PRO A 147 -0.28 -4.09 -5.38
CA PRO A 147 0.16 -5.46 -5.21
C PRO A 147 -0.35 -6.01 -3.88
N LEU A 148 -0.75 -7.29 -3.86
CA LEU A 148 -1.22 -7.94 -2.64
C LEU A 148 -0.11 -7.96 -1.58
N PRO A 149 -0.37 -7.46 -0.35
CA PRO A 149 0.63 -7.49 0.69
C PRO A 149 0.67 -8.87 1.34
N HIS A 150 1.83 -9.22 1.88
CA HIS A 150 2.00 -10.47 2.62
C HIS A 150 1.82 -10.27 4.12
N TYR A 151 2.04 -9.06 4.62
CA TYR A 151 1.93 -8.74 6.04
C TYR A 151 0.46 -8.65 6.47
N ILE A 152 0.12 -9.31 7.58
CA ILE A 152 -1.23 -9.30 8.17
C ILE A 152 -1.27 -8.37 9.39
N MET A 153 -0.37 -8.60 10.36
CA MET A 153 -0.37 -7.89 11.65
C MET A 153 0.93 -8.10 12.43
N THR A 154 1.10 -7.30 13.48
CA THR A 154 2.12 -7.49 14.51
C THR A 154 1.43 -7.94 15.79
N LEU A 155 1.96 -8.98 16.42
CA LEU A 155 1.57 -9.40 17.76
C LEU A 155 2.64 -8.97 18.78
N GLN A 156 2.20 -8.71 20.01
CA GLN A 156 3.05 -8.32 21.13
C GLN A 156 2.63 -9.09 22.39
N ASN A 157 3.40 -8.97 23.47
CA ASN A 157 3.12 -9.57 24.78
C ASN A 157 3.20 -11.11 24.83
N PHE A 158 3.99 -11.74 23.96
CA PHE A 158 4.37 -13.15 24.12
C PHE A 158 5.72 -13.22 24.85
N SER A 159 5.78 -13.98 25.95
CA SER A 159 7.02 -14.21 26.70
C SER A 159 7.85 -15.34 26.07
N LEU A 160 8.28 -15.15 24.83
CA LEU A 160 9.12 -16.10 24.08
C LEU A 160 10.35 -15.39 23.50
N PRO A 161 11.49 -16.08 23.35
CA PRO A 161 12.70 -15.52 22.75
C PRO A 161 12.56 -15.29 21.23
N ASP A 162 13.36 -14.37 20.68
CA ASP A 162 13.50 -14.15 19.24
C ASP A 162 14.28 -15.32 18.58
N ASP A 163 13.58 -16.42 18.29
CA ASP A 163 14.16 -17.58 17.61
C ASP A 163 13.18 -18.33 16.68
N ILE A 164 13.74 -19.24 15.88
CA ILE A 164 13.01 -20.00 14.85
C ILE A 164 11.92 -20.89 15.46
N GLU A 165 12.15 -21.47 16.63
CA GLU A 165 11.19 -22.41 17.25
C GLU A 165 10.00 -21.65 17.83
N SER A 166 10.25 -20.49 18.42
CA SER A 166 9.22 -19.57 18.90
C SER A 166 8.38 -19.04 17.74
N ASN A 167 9.02 -18.68 16.61
CA ASN A 167 8.32 -18.30 15.37
C ASN A 167 7.37 -19.39 14.88
N LYS A 168 7.82 -20.65 14.81
CA LYS A 168 6.97 -21.80 14.44
C LYS A 168 5.84 -22.03 15.45
N TYR A 169 6.08 -21.82 16.73
CA TYR A 169 5.07 -21.96 17.77
C TYR A 169 3.97 -20.90 17.62
N ILE A 170 4.34 -19.63 17.48
CA ILE A 170 3.39 -18.52 17.26
C ILE A 170 2.64 -18.71 15.93
N ALA A 171 3.32 -19.11 14.85
CA ALA A 171 2.65 -19.39 13.57
C ALA A 171 1.56 -20.46 13.70
N ARG A 172 1.79 -21.53 14.47
CA ARG A 172 0.77 -22.55 14.75
C ARG A 172 -0.44 -21.99 15.51
N ILE A 173 -0.21 -21.14 16.51
CA ILE A 173 -1.29 -20.48 17.25
C ILE A 173 -2.11 -19.59 16.32
N VAL A 174 -1.44 -18.75 15.52
CA VAL A 174 -2.09 -17.84 14.58
C VAL A 174 -2.92 -18.60 13.56
N LYS A 175 -2.34 -19.64 12.94
CA LYS A 175 -3.05 -20.53 12.01
C LYS A 175 -4.31 -21.11 12.63
N ALA A 176 -4.20 -21.70 13.82
CA ALA A 176 -5.33 -22.32 14.51
C ALA A 176 -6.41 -21.28 14.85
N LYS A 177 -6.02 -20.10 15.33
CA LYS A 177 -6.96 -19.04 15.68
C LYS A 177 -7.67 -18.48 14.46
N LEU A 178 -6.95 -18.12 13.39
CA LEU A 178 -7.58 -17.57 12.19
C LEU A 178 -8.55 -18.57 11.53
N LYS A 179 -8.20 -19.86 11.50
CA LYS A 179 -9.12 -20.93 11.05
C LYS A 179 -10.37 -21.07 11.93
N SER A 180 -10.24 -20.79 13.23
CA SER A 180 -11.38 -20.84 14.16
C SER A 180 -12.34 -19.65 14.02
N ILE A 181 -11.90 -18.55 13.40
CA ILE A 181 -12.75 -17.39 13.12
C ILE A 181 -13.55 -17.69 11.86
N LYS A 182 -14.84 -17.96 12.04
CA LYS A 182 -15.74 -18.35 10.94
C LYS A 182 -15.80 -17.27 9.86
N GLU A 183 -15.89 -16.00 10.27
CA GLU A 183 -15.97 -14.85 9.37
C GLU A 183 -14.72 -14.73 8.48
N ALA A 184 -13.53 -14.94 9.03
CA ALA A 184 -12.28 -14.87 8.29
C ALA A 184 -12.18 -16.02 7.25
N SER A 185 -12.62 -17.22 7.63
CA SER A 185 -12.60 -18.40 6.75
C SER A 185 -13.66 -18.32 5.64
N ASP A 186 -14.88 -17.89 5.99
CA ASP A 186 -15.98 -17.69 5.05
C ASP A 186 -15.64 -16.58 4.05
N PHE A 187 -15.00 -15.50 4.51
CA PHE A 187 -14.62 -14.39 3.65
C PHE A 187 -13.67 -14.83 2.54
N LEU A 188 -12.60 -15.57 2.87
CA LEU A 188 -11.69 -16.08 1.86
C LEU A 188 -12.42 -17.00 0.89
N THR A 189 -13.17 -17.99 1.40
CA THR A 189 -13.91 -18.95 0.56
C THR A 189 -14.86 -18.25 -0.41
N LYS A 190 -15.52 -17.18 0.02
CA LYS A 190 -16.43 -16.38 -0.81
C LYS A 190 -15.74 -15.53 -1.87
N HIS A 191 -14.53 -15.06 -1.58
CA HIS A 191 -13.83 -14.07 -2.40
C HIS A 191 -12.62 -14.63 -3.17
N THR A 192 -12.33 -15.92 -3.04
CA THR A 192 -11.37 -16.65 -3.87
C THR A 192 -12.04 -17.19 -5.14
N SER A 193 -11.25 -17.34 -6.21
CA SER A 193 -11.74 -17.94 -7.46
C SER A 193 -12.31 -19.35 -7.23
N PRO A 194 -13.48 -19.68 -7.80
CA PRO A 194 -14.00 -21.06 -7.81
C PRO A 194 -13.03 -22.08 -8.43
N ASP A 195 -12.13 -21.62 -9.31
CA ASP A 195 -11.14 -22.46 -9.99
C ASP A 195 -9.97 -22.87 -9.07
N ASP A 196 -9.82 -22.23 -7.91
CA ASP A 196 -8.86 -22.62 -6.87
C ASP A 196 -9.59 -22.88 -5.54
N PRO A 197 -10.23 -24.05 -5.39
CA PRO A 197 -10.99 -24.38 -4.18
C PRO A 197 -10.10 -24.53 -2.94
N LYS A 198 -8.77 -24.63 -3.11
CA LYS A 198 -7.80 -24.71 -2.02
C LYS A 198 -7.16 -23.37 -1.69
N ALA A 199 -7.48 -22.28 -2.40
CA ALA A 199 -6.90 -20.97 -2.19
C ALA A 199 -6.98 -20.51 -0.72
N ALA A 200 -8.15 -20.68 -0.08
CA ALA A 200 -8.35 -20.32 1.31
C ALA A 200 -7.48 -21.18 2.26
N GLU A 201 -7.46 -22.49 2.05
CA GLU A 201 -6.64 -23.42 2.84
C GLU A 201 -5.14 -23.12 2.68
N ASN A 202 -4.67 -22.94 1.44
CA ASN A 202 -3.30 -22.58 1.12
C ASN A 202 -2.89 -21.25 1.76
N THR A 203 -3.81 -20.27 1.81
CA THR A 203 -3.55 -18.99 2.48
C THR A 203 -3.28 -19.20 3.96
N PHE A 204 -4.11 -19.98 4.66
CA PHE A 204 -3.86 -20.29 6.07
C PHE A 204 -2.58 -21.12 6.27
N GLU A 205 -2.31 -22.10 5.41
CA GLU A 205 -1.10 -22.91 5.52
C GLU A 205 0.19 -22.12 5.22
N SER A 206 0.10 -21.06 4.42
CA SER A 206 1.22 -20.17 4.12
C SER A 206 1.57 -19.20 5.25
N ILE A 207 0.81 -19.18 6.36
CA ILE A 207 1.09 -18.27 7.47
C ILE A 207 2.50 -18.53 8.02
N ASP A 208 3.29 -17.47 8.05
CA ASP A 208 4.65 -17.43 8.58
C ASP A 208 4.75 -16.32 9.62
N VAL A 209 5.66 -16.47 10.58
CA VAL A 209 5.86 -15.49 11.65
C VAL A 209 7.34 -15.20 11.79
N LYS A 210 7.68 -13.91 11.89
CA LYS A 210 9.04 -13.46 12.18
C LYS A 210 9.05 -12.59 13.42
N SER A 211 9.80 -13.05 14.42
CA SER A 211 10.17 -12.29 15.59
C SER A 211 11.12 -11.15 15.23
N LEU A 212 11.03 -10.08 16.01
CA LEU A 212 11.96 -8.96 15.97
C LEU A 212 12.11 -8.42 17.39
N GLU A 213 13.32 -8.48 17.92
CA GLU A 213 13.66 -7.76 19.14
C GLU A 213 13.67 -6.24 18.90
N ILE A 214 12.89 -5.50 19.68
CA ILE A 214 12.78 -4.04 19.64
C ILE A 214 13.25 -3.44 20.96
N SER A 215 13.85 -2.25 20.90
CA SER A 215 14.20 -1.49 22.09
C SER A 215 13.02 -0.67 22.60
N LEU A 216 12.78 -0.70 23.90
CA LEU A 216 11.71 0.07 24.54
C LEU A 216 12.21 1.44 25.01
N ALA A 217 11.30 2.43 24.97
CA ALA A 217 11.53 3.72 25.60
C ALA A 217 11.69 3.54 27.12
N GLY A 218 12.84 3.93 27.66
CA GLY A 218 13.18 3.73 29.08
C GLY A 218 14.22 2.64 29.35
N GLY A 219 14.70 1.96 28.31
CA GLY A 219 15.68 0.88 28.43
C GLY A 219 15.01 -0.49 28.57
N GLY A 220 15.65 -1.52 28.02
CA GLY A 220 15.08 -2.86 27.89
C GLY A 220 14.68 -3.19 26.45
N THR A 221 14.38 -4.46 26.22
CA THR A 221 13.96 -4.98 24.92
C THR A 221 12.68 -5.80 25.05
N ASP A 222 11.90 -5.84 23.97
CA ASP A 222 10.70 -6.64 23.82
C ASP A 222 10.74 -7.38 22.49
N VAL A 223 10.01 -8.48 22.35
CA VAL A 223 9.93 -9.24 21.10
C VAL A 223 8.55 -9.08 20.50
N ILE A 224 8.51 -8.49 19.31
CA ILE A 224 7.28 -8.42 18.51
C ILE A 224 7.28 -9.52 17.45
N TRP A 225 6.09 -9.91 17.00
CA TRP A 225 5.90 -11.03 16.08
C TRP A 225 5.14 -10.56 14.86
N ASN A 226 5.84 -10.38 13.74
CA ASN A 226 5.24 -9.99 12.48
C ASN A 226 4.68 -11.21 11.78
N VAL A 227 3.37 -11.18 11.51
CA VAL A 227 2.63 -12.26 10.88
C VAL A 227 2.50 -11.98 9.39
N TYR A 228 2.84 -12.96 8.58
CA TYR A 228 2.76 -12.92 7.13
C TYR A 228 1.93 -14.08 6.58
N CYS A 229 1.41 -13.96 5.36
CA CYS A 229 0.89 -15.05 4.55
C CYS A 229 1.14 -14.79 3.06
N THR A 230 0.89 -15.81 2.25
CA THR A 230 0.71 -15.69 0.81
C THR A 230 -0.78 -15.57 0.52
N PRO A 231 -1.28 -14.39 0.11
CA PRO A 231 -2.70 -14.24 -0.20
C PRO A 231 -3.09 -14.95 -1.49
N PRO A 232 -4.38 -15.29 -1.68
CA PRO A 232 -4.87 -15.80 -2.96
C PRO A 232 -4.65 -14.77 -4.07
N ALA A 233 -4.08 -15.20 -5.20
CA ALA A 233 -3.86 -14.32 -6.35
C ALA A 233 -5.16 -13.73 -6.95
N SER A 234 -6.30 -14.38 -6.69
CA SER A 234 -7.62 -13.91 -7.10
C SER A 234 -8.19 -12.80 -6.21
N LEU A 235 -7.60 -12.59 -5.03
CA LEU A 235 -8.04 -11.55 -4.11
C LEU A 235 -7.51 -10.19 -4.59
N SER A 236 -8.31 -9.13 -4.47
CA SER A 236 -7.80 -7.78 -4.65
C SER A 236 -7.16 -7.26 -3.37
N PHE A 237 -6.24 -6.30 -3.48
CA PHE A 237 -5.62 -5.64 -2.32
C PHE A 237 -6.63 -5.19 -1.26
N PHE A 238 -7.73 -4.54 -1.66
CA PHE A 238 -8.74 -4.07 -0.70
C PHE A 238 -9.49 -5.21 -0.04
N LYS A 239 -9.75 -6.30 -0.76
CA LYS A 239 -10.35 -7.50 -0.17
C LYS A 239 -9.41 -8.20 0.80
N PHE A 240 -8.11 -8.15 0.54
CA PHE A 240 -7.11 -8.60 1.49
C PHE A 240 -7.11 -7.77 2.78
N LEU A 241 -7.16 -6.43 2.67
CA LEU A 241 -7.26 -5.57 3.85
C LEU A 241 -8.55 -5.81 4.64
N ASP A 242 -9.70 -5.93 3.95
CA ASP A 242 -10.98 -6.28 4.58
C ASP A 242 -10.83 -7.60 5.36
N TRP A 243 -10.23 -8.63 4.75
CA TRP A 243 -9.97 -9.91 5.42
C TRP A 243 -9.09 -9.76 6.67
N CYS A 244 -8.06 -8.92 6.62
CA CYS A 244 -7.20 -8.65 7.78
C CYS A 244 -7.99 -8.04 8.95
N THR A 245 -9.06 -7.28 8.71
CA THR A 245 -9.90 -6.74 9.80
C THR A 245 -10.67 -7.82 10.57
N TYR A 246 -11.06 -8.91 9.91
CA TYR A 246 -11.63 -10.09 10.58
C TYR A 246 -10.58 -10.94 11.29
N SER A 247 -9.31 -10.69 10.97
CA SER A 247 -8.17 -11.45 11.49
C SER A 247 -7.60 -10.82 12.78
N CYS A 248 -8.03 -9.61 13.15
CA CYS A 248 -7.59 -8.94 14.36
C CYS A 248 -7.95 -9.76 15.61
N PHE A 249 -6.94 -10.07 16.42
CA PHE A 249 -7.11 -10.75 17.69
C PHE A 249 -7.64 -9.72 18.70
N THR A 250 -8.91 -9.84 19.11
CA THR A 250 -9.45 -9.14 20.28
C THR A 250 -9.43 -10.04 21.50
#